data_AF-A0A925NLP7-F1
#
_entry.id   AF-A0A925NLP7-F1
#
_cell.length_a   1.000
_cell.length_b   1.000
_cell.length_c   1.000
_cell.angle_alpha   90.00
_cell.angle_beta   90.00
_cell.angle_gamma   90.00
#
_symmetry.space_group_name_H-M   'P 1'
#
loop_
_entity.id
_entity.type
_entity.pdbx_description
1 polymer ?
#
loop_
_entity_poly.entity_id
_entity_poly.type
_entity_poly.pdbx_seq_one_letter_code
_entity_poly.pdbx_strand_id
1 'polypeptide(L)'
;HLIRTEQAMPRDSPYRFQRGCHAGSSLNNHGMGDPVRPCGLVRSSFRPSDDVTKLPYLIPANAMMAVELDRVCELLSSLGDDTSAKEARELSVEIRTALERHAIGHHPVCGEIWAYEIDGFGAQYWMDDANVPSLLSLPYLGFCSKDDPRYRRTRAFCLSENNPYFARGDYASGIGSAHTGQGSIWPMAIVMQALTAVDDAEILSCLRALKATHAGTGFLHEAFDPMNPENFSRKWFAWANTLFGELILTLHRERPHLLAQPL
;
A
#
# COMPACT_ATOMS: atom_id res chain seq x y z
N HIS A 1 -11.14 17.85 -12.39
CA HIS A 1 -10.69 17.60 -13.78
C HIS A 1 -9.74 16.40 -13.89
N LEU A 2 -8.53 16.44 -13.29
CA LEU A 2 -7.52 15.38 -13.45
C LEU A 2 -8.01 13.96 -13.10
N ILE A 3 -8.68 13.79 -11.95
CA ILE A 3 -9.19 12.47 -11.54
C ILE A 3 -10.17 11.91 -12.59
N ARG A 4 -11.06 12.75 -13.11
CA ARG A 4 -12.02 12.36 -14.16
C ARG A 4 -11.31 11.94 -15.45
N THR A 5 -10.22 12.62 -15.82
CA THR A 5 -9.39 12.23 -16.98
C THR A 5 -8.79 10.83 -16.80
N GLU A 6 -8.31 10.50 -15.60
CA GLU A 6 -7.74 9.17 -15.34
C GLU A 6 -8.76 8.06 -15.05
N GLN A 7 -10.04 8.39 -14.88
CA GLN A 7 -11.14 7.41 -14.93
C GLN A 7 -11.52 7.02 -16.37
N ALA A 8 -11.24 7.90 -17.35
CA ALA A 8 -11.51 7.66 -18.76
C ALA A 8 -10.47 6.74 -19.41
N MET A 9 -10.59 6.51 -20.72
CA MET A 9 -9.67 5.65 -21.46
C MET A 9 -8.25 6.25 -21.50
N PRO A 10 -7.18 5.43 -21.52
CA PRO A 10 -5.80 5.92 -21.54
C PRO A 10 -5.46 6.84 -22.72
N ARG A 11 -6.07 6.57 -23.88
CA ARG A 11 -5.90 7.41 -25.07
C ARG A 11 -6.43 8.84 -24.91
N ASP A 12 -7.40 9.04 -24.01
CA ASP A 12 -8.06 10.33 -23.77
C ASP A 12 -7.29 11.17 -22.71
N SER A 13 -6.37 10.54 -21.97
CA SER A 13 -5.47 11.25 -21.06
C SER A 13 -4.38 11.98 -21.85
N PRO A 14 -3.94 13.19 -21.44
CA PRO A 14 -2.75 13.83 -22.00
C PRO A 14 -1.44 13.26 -21.42
N TYR A 15 -1.50 12.46 -20.35
CA TYR A 15 -0.30 11.93 -19.69
C TYR A 15 0.32 10.81 -20.52
N ARG A 16 1.62 10.94 -20.82
CA ARG A 16 2.43 9.91 -21.48
C ARG A 16 3.76 9.79 -20.77
N PHE A 17 4.23 8.57 -20.57
CA PHE A 17 5.54 8.35 -19.97
C PHE A 17 6.30 7.21 -20.64
N GLN A 18 7.50 7.52 -21.14
CA GLN A 18 8.47 6.51 -21.56
C GLN A 18 9.86 6.90 -21.09
N ARG A 19 10.65 5.90 -20.69
CA ARG A 19 12.04 6.08 -20.28
C ARG A 19 12.92 5.09 -21.03
N GLY A 20 14.08 5.55 -21.50
CA GLY A 20 14.99 4.77 -22.35
C GLY A 20 15.81 3.69 -21.64
N CYS A 21 15.63 3.48 -20.33
CA CYS A 21 16.42 2.51 -19.56
C CYS A 21 15.51 1.59 -18.73
N HIS A 22 15.97 0.34 -18.51
CA HIS A 22 15.33 -0.74 -17.76
C HIS A 22 13.90 -1.11 -18.21
N ALA A 23 13.76 -2.32 -18.79
CA ALA A 23 12.46 -2.94 -19.05
C ALA A 23 11.70 -3.07 -17.72
N GLY A 24 10.60 -2.32 -17.58
CA GLY A 24 9.79 -2.25 -16.34
C GLY A 24 9.59 -0.84 -15.78
N SER A 25 10.33 0.17 -16.26
CA SER A 25 10.18 1.57 -15.80
C SER A 25 9.49 2.49 -16.81
N SER A 26 8.96 1.93 -17.90
CA SER A 26 8.35 2.66 -19.02
C SER A 26 6.96 2.11 -19.32
N LEU A 27 6.02 2.98 -19.69
CA LEU A 27 4.65 2.55 -19.99
C LEU A 27 4.53 1.98 -21.40
N ASN A 28 3.72 0.93 -21.53
CA ASN A 28 3.32 0.33 -22.80
C ASN A 28 2.49 1.30 -23.66
N ASN A 29 2.18 0.87 -24.89
CA ASN A 29 1.28 1.57 -25.81
C ASN A 29 1.67 3.04 -26.02
N HIS A 30 2.90 3.29 -26.46
CA HIS A 30 3.44 4.64 -26.71
C HIS A 30 3.35 5.56 -25.48
N GLY A 31 3.58 5.00 -24.29
CA GLY A 31 3.56 5.74 -23.04
C GLY A 31 2.18 5.93 -22.42
N MET A 32 1.12 5.33 -22.98
CA MET A 32 -0.25 5.40 -22.43
C MET A 32 -0.48 4.50 -21.22
N GLY A 33 0.30 3.42 -21.11
CA GLY A 33 0.01 2.31 -20.19
C GLY A 33 -0.93 1.29 -20.82
N ASP A 34 -1.23 0.24 -20.07
CA ASP A 34 -2.07 -0.86 -20.55
C ASP A 34 -3.56 -0.48 -20.68
N PRO A 35 -4.32 -1.17 -21.55
CA PRO A 35 -5.76 -0.90 -21.71
C PRO A 35 -6.54 -1.11 -20.41
N VAL A 36 -7.65 -0.39 -20.28
CA VAL A 36 -8.64 -0.59 -19.20
C VAL A 36 -10.05 -0.61 -19.74
N ARG A 37 -10.97 -1.14 -18.93
CA ARG A 37 -12.40 -0.85 -19.05
C ARG A 37 -12.79 0.15 -17.94
N PRO A 38 -13.22 1.37 -18.30
CA PRO A 38 -13.69 2.36 -17.33
C PRO A 38 -14.76 1.79 -16.40
N CYS A 39 -14.48 1.82 -15.10
CA CYS A 39 -15.34 1.21 -14.08
C CYS A 39 -15.58 2.12 -12.86
N GLY A 40 -15.22 3.41 -12.95
CA GLY A 40 -15.29 4.38 -11.85
C GLY A 40 -14.03 4.45 -10.98
N LEU A 41 -13.09 3.51 -11.14
CA LEU A 41 -11.75 3.62 -10.56
C LEU A 41 -10.86 4.56 -11.37
N VAL A 42 -9.85 5.08 -10.70
CA VAL A 42 -8.86 6.02 -11.23
C VAL A 42 -7.59 5.26 -11.57
N ARG A 43 -7.08 5.43 -12.79
CA ARG A 43 -5.85 4.79 -13.23
C ARG A 43 -4.64 5.38 -12.48
N SER A 44 -3.70 4.52 -12.12
CA SER A 44 -2.35 4.90 -11.70
C SER A 44 -1.36 4.22 -12.63
N SER A 45 -0.45 4.99 -13.22
CA SER A 45 0.61 4.43 -14.06
C SER A 45 1.72 3.76 -13.24
N PHE A 46 1.93 4.23 -12.01
CA PHE A 46 2.98 3.78 -11.11
C PHE A 46 2.42 3.48 -9.73
N ARG A 47 3.11 2.61 -9.00
CA ARG A 47 2.90 2.33 -7.58
C ARG A 47 3.59 3.39 -6.73
N PRO A 48 3.32 3.45 -5.41
CA PRO A 48 4.13 4.25 -4.49
C PRO A 48 5.60 3.80 -4.41
N SER A 49 5.95 2.62 -4.94
CA SER A 49 7.33 2.15 -5.12
C SER A 49 8.03 2.76 -6.36
N ASP A 50 7.35 3.62 -7.12
CA ASP A 50 7.76 4.12 -8.44
C ASP A 50 7.88 3.04 -9.54
N ASP A 51 7.44 1.81 -9.27
CA ASP A 51 7.35 0.76 -10.29
C ASP A 51 6.06 0.88 -11.11
N VAL A 52 6.12 0.51 -12.39
CA VAL A 52 4.94 0.48 -13.27
C VAL A 52 3.91 -0.52 -12.74
N THR A 53 2.65 -0.12 -12.69
CA THR A 53 1.53 -1.03 -12.36
C THR A 53 1.39 -2.10 -13.44
N LYS A 54 1.11 -3.36 -13.05
CA LYS A 54 0.81 -4.42 -14.03
C LYS A 54 -0.59 -4.29 -14.58
N LEU A 55 -1.55 -3.91 -13.73
CA LEU A 55 -2.89 -3.54 -14.16
C LEU A 55 -3.19 -2.10 -13.68
N PRO A 56 -3.82 -1.23 -14.49
CA PRO A 56 -3.76 0.21 -14.26
C PRO A 56 -4.59 0.73 -13.08
N TYR A 57 -5.52 -0.06 -12.53
CA TYR A 57 -6.28 0.34 -11.34
C TYR A 57 -5.62 -0.21 -10.08
N LEU A 58 -4.75 0.60 -9.48
CA LEU A 58 -4.10 0.31 -8.21
C LEU A 58 -5.09 0.48 -7.05
N ILE A 59 -5.47 -0.63 -6.41
CA ILE A 59 -6.55 -0.68 -5.42
C ILE A 59 -6.23 0.10 -4.15
N PRO A 60 -5.05 -0.06 -3.50
CA PRO A 60 -4.71 0.73 -2.32
C PRO A 60 -4.71 2.24 -2.56
N ALA A 61 -4.27 2.69 -3.74
CA ALA A 61 -4.25 4.11 -4.09
C ALA A 61 -5.65 4.68 -4.31
N ASN A 62 -6.56 3.91 -4.94
CA ASN A 62 -7.96 4.29 -5.05
C ASN A 62 -8.66 4.35 -3.68
N ALA A 63 -8.35 3.40 -2.79
CA ALA A 63 -8.85 3.40 -1.42
C ALA A 63 -8.37 4.64 -0.64
N MET A 64 -7.08 4.98 -0.72
CA MET A 64 -6.54 6.22 -0.15
C MET A 64 -7.23 7.45 -0.73
N MET A 65 -7.38 7.52 -2.06
CA MET A 65 -8.03 8.65 -2.72
C MET A 65 -9.47 8.88 -2.24
N ALA A 66 -10.25 7.81 -2.07
CA ALA A 66 -11.60 7.91 -1.53
C ALA A 66 -11.62 8.50 -0.11
N VAL A 67 -10.70 8.09 0.76
CA VAL A 67 -10.61 8.64 2.12
C VAL A 67 -10.21 10.12 2.10
N GLU A 68 -9.19 10.48 1.31
CA GLU A 68 -8.72 11.86 1.26
C GLU A 68 -9.74 12.79 0.61
N LEU A 69 -10.54 12.32 -0.36
CA LEU A 69 -11.64 13.10 -0.93
C LEU A 69 -12.73 13.42 0.11
N ASP A 70 -13.00 12.51 1.06
CA ASP A 70 -13.92 12.79 2.17
C ASP A 70 -13.37 13.91 3.07
N ARG A 71 -12.07 13.89 3.39
CA ARG A 71 -11.41 14.95 4.17
C ARG A 71 -11.35 16.28 3.44
N VAL A 72 -11.11 16.25 2.13
CA VAL A 72 -11.15 17.45 1.28
C VAL A 72 -12.56 18.04 1.24
N CYS A 73 -13.60 17.21 1.19
CA CYS A 73 -14.98 17.66 1.30
C CYS A 73 -15.21 18.41 2.63
N GLU A 74 -14.81 17.82 3.77
CA GLU A 74 -14.97 18.46 5.09
C GLU A 74 -14.24 19.81 5.16
N LEU A 75 -13.01 19.88 4.65
CA LEU A 75 -12.24 21.12 4.59
C LEU A 75 -12.92 22.17 3.72
N LEU A 76 -13.35 21.82 2.50
CA LEU A 76 -13.99 22.75 1.57
C LEU A 76 -15.31 23.29 2.12
N SER A 77 -16.13 22.44 2.74
CA SER A 77 -17.35 22.87 3.42
C SER A 77 -17.05 23.84 4.58
N SER A 78 -15.98 23.60 5.36
CA SER A 78 -15.59 24.52 6.44
C SER A 78 -15.14 25.91 5.93
N LEU A 79 -14.73 25.99 4.66
CA LEU A 79 -14.35 27.23 3.97
C LEU A 79 -15.52 27.87 3.20
N GLY A 80 -16.70 27.24 3.19
CA GLY A 80 -17.89 27.72 2.47
C GLY A 80 -17.90 27.43 0.97
N ASP A 81 -17.03 26.55 0.47
CA ASP A 81 -17.07 26.07 -0.92
C ASP A 81 -17.87 24.76 -1.04
N ASP A 82 -19.18 24.88 -0.89
CA ASP A 82 -20.09 23.73 -0.90
C ASP A 82 -20.17 23.04 -2.27
N THR A 83 -19.88 23.77 -3.36
CA THR A 83 -19.88 23.20 -4.72
C THR A 83 -18.75 22.20 -4.87
N SER A 84 -17.51 22.63 -4.59
CA SER A 84 -16.35 21.74 -4.68
C SER A 84 -16.39 20.63 -3.63
N ALA A 85 -16.92 20.91 -2.43
CA ALA A 85 -17.10 19.90 -1.39
C ALA A 85 -18.03 18.77 -1.86
N LYS A 86 -19.16 19.14 -2.46
CA LYS A 86 -20.11 18.19 -3.04
C LYS A 86 -19.46 17.34 -4.14
N GLU A 87 -18.71 17.97 -5.06
CA GLU A 87 -17.99 17.23 -6.11
C GLU A 87 -16.98 16.22 -5.55
N ALA A 88 -16.23 16.62 -4.52
CA ALA A 88 -15.28 15.73 -3.84
C ALA A 88 -15.99 14.54 -3.19
N ARG A 89 -17.13 14.78 -2.51
CA ARG A 89 -17.94 13.74 -1.89
C ARG A 89 -18.53 12.77 -2.90
N GLU A 90 -19.08 13.28 -4.00
CA GLU A 90 -19.64 12.45 -5.08
C GLU A 90 -18.57 11.53 -5.69
N LEU A 91 -17.36 12.07 -5.92
CA LEU A 91 -16.24 11.29 -6.44
C LEU A 91 -15.73 10.24 -5.44
N SER A 92 -15.66 10.57 -4.15
CA SER A 92 -15.35 9.58 -3.10
C SER A 92 -16.35 8.42 -3.11
N VAL A 93 -17.65 8.72 -3.14
CA VAL A 93 -18.72 7.71 -3.17
C VAL A 93 -18.62 6.84 -4.41
N GLU A 94 -18.34 7.43 -5.57
CA GLU A 94 -18.14 6.71 -6.82
C GLU A 94 -16.98 5.73 -6.75
N ILE A 95 -15.81 6.18 -6.27
CA ILE A 95 -14.61 5.33 -6.13
C ILE A 95 -14.87 4.19 -5.13
N ARG A 96 -15.48 4.47 -3.98
CA ARG A 96 -15.85 3.43 -2.99
C ARG A 96 -16.80 2.40 -3.59
N THR A 97 -17.79 2.86 -4.35
CA THR A 97 -18.74 1.97 -5.04
C THR A 97 -18.03 1.10 -6.08
N ALA A 98 -17.09 1.68 -6.83
CA ALA A 98 -16.30 0.94 -7.81
C ALA A 98 -15.36 -0.08 -7.14
N LEU A 99 -14.75 0.26 -6.01
CA LEU A 99 -13.93 -0.66 -5.21
C LEU A 99 -14.74 -1.88 -4.74
N GLU A 100 -15.92 -1.67 -4.16
CA GLU A 100 -16.79 -2.78 -3.71
C GLU A 100 -17.28 -3.64 -4.87
N ARG A 101 -17.42 -3.10 -6.08
CA ARG A 101 -17.90 -3.86 -7.25
C ARG A 101 -16.80 -4.62 -7.99
N HIS A 102 -15.58 -4.06 -8.04
CA HIS A 102 -14.56 -4.50 -8.98
C HIS A 102 -13.24 -4.93 -8.33
N ALA A 103 -12.92 -4.41 -7.14
CA ALA A 103 -11.63 -4.67 -6.49
C ALA A 103 -11.62 -5.98 -5.68
N ILE A 104 -12.79 -6.55 -5.42
CA ILE A 104 -12.94 -7.79 -4.66
C ILE A 104 -12.88 -8.97 -5.62
N GLY A 105 -12.14 -10.02 -5.26
CA GLY A 105 -12.24 -11.29 -5.95
C GLY A 105 -11.92 -12.47 -5.05
N HIS A 106 -12.04 -13.67 -5.61
CA HIS A 106 -11.91 -14.92 -4.89
C HIS A 106 -10.53 -15.53 -5.12
N HIS A 107 -9.60 -15.31 -4.19
CA HIS A 107 -8.30 -15.94 -4.22
C HIS A 107 -8.43 -17.44 -3.90
N PRO A 108 -7.81 -18.35 -4.68
CA PRO A 108 -8.01 -19.80 -4.53
C PRO A 108 -7.75 -20.36 -3.12
N VAL A 109 -6.84 -19.73 -2.37
CA VAL A 109 -6.46 -20.16 -1.01
C VAL A 109 -7.06 -19.27 0.08
N CYS A 110 -7.22 -17.97 -0.19
CA CYS A 110 -7.52 -16.97 0.84
C CYS A 110 -9.00 -16.52 0.82
N GLY A 111 -9.79 -17.02 -0.13
CA GLY A 111 -11.19 -16.65 -0.31
C GLY A 111 -11.35 -15.23 -0.81
N GLU A 112 -12.42 -14.57 -0.37
CA GLU A 112 -12.76 -13.23 -0.82
C GLU A 112 -11.84 -12.17 -0.20
N ILE A 113 -10.99 -11.56 -1.02
CA ILE A 113 -10.01 -10.52 -0.65
C ILE A 113 -10.00 -9.39 -1.69
N TRP A 114 -9.43 -8.24 -1.33
CA TRP A 114 -9.09 -7.21 -2.32
C TRP A 114 -7.88 -7.63 -3.16
N ALA A 115 -7.98 -7.44 -4.48
CA ALA A 115 -6.83 -7.51 -5.38
C ALA A 115 -5.92 -6.30 -5.19
N TYR A 116 -4.65 -6.42 -5.58
CA TYR A 116 -3.71 -5.30 -5.53
C TYR A 116 -3.93 -4.34 -6.71
N GLU A 117 -4.10 -4.91 -7.90
CA GLU A 117 -4.38 -4.18 -9.14
C GLU A 117 -5.44 -4.91 -9.97
N ILE A 118 -6.25 -4.14 -10.72
CA ILE A 118 -7.22 -4.66 -11.69
C ILE A 118 -7.21 -3.82 -12.98
N ASP A 119 -7.88 -4.31 -14.04
CA ASP A 119 -8.00 -3.60 -15.34
C ASP A 119 -9.44 -3.22 -15.73
N GLY A 120 -10.43 -3.67 -14.95
CA GLY A 120 -11.85 -3.52 -15.24
C GLY A 120 -12.41 -4.50 -16.30
N PHE A 121 -11.56 -5.26 -17.00
CA PHE A 121 -11.98 -6.36 -17.88
C PHE A 121 -12.20 -7.68 -17.12
N GLY A 122 -11.66 -7.78 -15.92
CA GLY A 122 -11.79 -8.94 -15.04
C GLY A 122 -10.44 -9.53 -14.64
N ALA A 123 -9.31 -8.99 -15.13
CA ALA A 123 -8.01 -9.40 -14.64
C ALA A 123 -7.79 -8.86 -13.23
N GLN A 124 -7.19 -9.71 -12.39
CA GLN A 124 -6.85 -9.39 -11.01
C GLN A 124 -5.42 -9.81 -10.75
N TYR A 125 -4.65 -8.91 -10.14
CA TYR A 125 -3.28 -9.16 -9.76
C TYR A 125 -3.17 -9.24 -8.24
N TRP A 126 -2.77 -10.43 -7.76
CA TRP A 126 -2.70 -10.78 -6.34
C TRP A 126 -1.28 -10.59 -5.82
N MET A 127 -1.05 -9.55 -5.03
CA MET A 127 0.18 -9.31 -4.29
C MET A 127 -0.07 -8.29 -3.18
N ASP A 128 0.97 -7.92 -2.44
CA ASP A 128 1.04 -6.61 -1.80
C ASP A 128 2.48 -6.08 -1.90
N ASP A 129 2.64 -4.77 -1.84
CA ASP A 129 3.94 -4.09 -1.84
C ASP A 129 4.17 -3.41 -0.49
N ALA A 130 5.43 -3.26 -0.08
CA ALA A 130 5.77 -2.61 1.17
C ALA A 130 5.47 -1.11 1.21
N ASN A 131 5.42 -0.43 0.06
CA ASN A 131 5.20 1.00 -0.01
C ASN A 131 3.73 1.36 0.26
N VAL A 132 3.51 2.41 1.05
CA VAL A 132 2.16 2.91 1.38
C VAL A 132 1.72 3.93 0.32
N PRO A 133 0.49 3.85 -0.24
CA PRO A 133 -0.59 2.95 0.13
C PRO A 133 -0.41 1.51 -0.36
N SER A 134 -0.54 0.55 0.56
CA SER A 134 -0.57 -0.91 0.35
C SER A 134 -1.86 -1.53 0.87
N LEU A 135 -2.17 -2.78 0.51
CA LEU A 135 -3.33 -3.50 1.04
C LEU A 135 -3.23 -3.67 2.56
N LEU A 136 -2.03 -3.96 3.08
CA LEU A 136 -1.76 -4.03 4.51
C LEU A 136 -2.11 -2.72 5.23
N SER A 137 -1.89 -1.57 4.58
CA SER A 137 -2.07 -0.23 5.16
C SER A 137 -3.52 0.30 5.15
N LEU A 138 -4.49 -0.43 4.58
CA LEU A 138 -5.86 0.08 4.42
C LEU A 138 -6.51 0.63 5.72
N PRO A 139 -6.35 -0.01 6.90
CA PRO A 139 -6.87 0.56 8.14
C PRO A 139 -6.07 1.77 8.62
N TYR A 140 -4.76 1.79 8.41
CA TYR A 140 -3.92 2.94 8.74
C TYR A 140 -4.34 4.19 7.93
N LEU A 141 -4.70 3.99 6.67
CA LEU A 141 -5.23 5.04 5.79
C LEU A 141 -6.66 5.46 6.15
N GLY A 142 -7.35 4.73 7.03
CA GLY A 142 -8.75 4.99 7.40
C GLY A 142 -9.77 4.50 6.37
N PHE A 143 -9.40 3.59 5.47
CA PHE A 143 -10.32 3.06 4.46
C PHE A 143 -11.29 2.03 5.03
N CYS A 144 -10.81 1.14 5.88
CA CYS A 144 -11.59 0.09 6.54
C CYS A 144 -11.17 -0.09 8.01
N SER A 145 -11.96 -0.84 8.78
CA SER A 145 -11.59 -1.20 10.16
C SER A 145 -10.53 -2.31 10.16
N LYS A 146 -9.67 -2.33 11.20
CA LYS A 146 -8.77 -3.47 11.49
C LYS A 146 -9.55 -4.78 11.68
N ASP A 147 -10.81 -4.68 12.12
CA ASP A 147 -11.69 -5.82 12.37
C ASP A 147 -12.51 -6.24 11.14
N ASP A 148 -12.42 -5.52 10.02
CA ASP A 148 -13.12 -5.89 8.79
C ASP A 148 -12.74 -7.33 8.38
N PRO A 149 -13.68 -8.28 8.28
CA PRO A 149 -13.39 -9.67 7.97
C PRO A 149 -12.66 -9.84 6.62
N ARG A 150 -12.95 -8.99 5.63
CA ARG A 150 -12.29 -8.98 4.32
C ARG A 150 -10.87 -8.47 4.47
N TYR A 151 -10.66 -7.39 5.23
CA TYR A 151 -9.31 -6.93 5.56
C TYR A 151 -8.50 -7.98 6.28
N ARG A 152 -9.07 -8.69 7.25
CA ARG A 152 -8.34 -9.75 7.97
C ARG A 152 -7.90 -10.88 7.04
N ARG A 153 -8.72 -11.27 6.05
CA ARG A 153 -8.32 -12.23 5.01
C ARG A 153 -7.25 -11.66 4.07
N THR A 154 -7.41 -10.41 3.63
CA THR A 154 -6.41 -9.73 2.80
C THR A 154 -5.07 -9.61 3.55
N ARG A 155 -5.06 -9.18 4.81
CA ARG A 155 -3.89 -9.12 5.69
C ARG A 155 -3.20 -10.48 5.79
N ALA A 156 -3.96 -11.55 6.02
CA ALA A 156 -3.42 -12.91 6.08
C ALA A 156 -2.78 -13.32 4.75
N PHE A 157 -3.38 -12.94 3.61
CA PHE A 157 -2.78 -13.14 2.29
C PHE A 157 -1.46 -12.35 2.15
N CYS A 158 -1.46 -11.04 2.46
CA CYS A 158 -0.30 -10.15 2.34
C CYS A 158 0.90 -10.66 3.15
N LEU A 159 0.65 -11.22 4.34
CA LEU A 159 1.64 -11.74 5.29
C LEU A 159 1.88 -13.26 5.17
N SER A 160 1.73 -13.80 3.96
CA SER A 160 1.93 -15.23 3.67
C SER A 160 2.67 -15.45 2.36
N GLU A 161 3.15 -16.68 2.13
CA GLU A 161 3.80 -17.10 0.87
C GLU A 161 2.85 -17.06 -0.35
N ASN A 162 1.55 -16.80 -0.15
CA ASN A 162 0.63 -16.52 -1.25
C ASN A 162 0.88 -15.12 -1.87
N ASN A 163 1.46 -14.18 -1.11
CA ASN A 163 1.95 -12.93 -1.65
C ASN A 163 3.35 -13.16 -2.27
N PRO A 164 3.54 -12.95 -3.58
CA PRO A 164 4.82 -13.21 -4.25
C PRO A 164 5.98 -12.33 -3.79
N TYR A 165 5.72 -11.26 -3.04
CA TYR A 165 6.75 -10.40 -2.44
C TYR A 165 6.84 -10.54 -0.93
N PHE A 166 6.19 -11.55 -0.34
CA PHE A 166 6.44 -11.92 1.04
C PHE A 166 7.74 -12.75 1.12
N ALA A 167 8.61 -12.41 2.06
CA ALA A 167 9.84 -13.13 2.32
C ALA A 167 9.94 -13.52 3.80
N ARG A 168 10.65 -14.62 4.06
CA ARG A 168 10.92 -15.17 5.40
C ARG A 168 12.38 -15.57 5.48
N GLY A 169 13.01 -15.24 6.61
CA GLY A 169 14.33 -15.73 6.98
C GLY A 169 14.49 -15.77 8.49
N ASP A 170 15.72 -16.01 8.93
CA ASP A 170 16.02 -16.25 10.35
C ASP A 170 15.78 -15.02 11.24
N TYR A 171 15.90 -13.82 10.69
CA TYR A 171 15.78 -12.56 11.45
C TYR A 171 14.38 -11.96 11.39
N ALA A 172 13.65 -12.15 10.29
CA ALA A 172 12.33 -11.56 10.08
C ALA A 172 11.52 -12.26 8.99
N SER A 173 10.21 -12.05 9.02
CA SER A 173 9.32 -12.26 7.89
C SER A 173 8.57 -10.97 7.59
N GLY A 174 8.24 -10.71 6.33
CA GLY A 174 7.65 -9.43 5.93
C GLY A 174 7.51 -9.28 4.44
N ILE A 175 6.98 -8.12 4.03
CA ILE A 175 6.71 -7.79 2.63
C ILE A 175 7.88 -6.97 2.07
N GLY A 176 8.32 -7.32 0.86
CA GLY A 176 9.29 -6.57 0.09
C GLY A 176 8.64 -5.76 -1.02
N SER A 177 9.37 -5.58 -2.12
CA SER A 177 8.89 -4.90 -3.31
C SER A 177 9.58 -5.48 -4.55
N ALA A 178 8.92 -5.38 -5.70
CA ALA A 178 9.58 -5.62 -6.99
C ALA A 178 10.78 -4.69 -7.19
N HIS A 179 10.73 -3.50 -6.59
CA HIS A 179 11.76 -2.47 -6.66
C HIS A 179 13.15 -2.93 -6.20
N THR A 180 13.21 -3.77 -5.15
CA THR A 180 14.46 -4.31 -4.60
C THR A 180 14.64 -5.80 -4.89
N GLY A 181 13.75 -6.38 -5.69
CA GLY A 181 13.76 -7.80 -6.04
C GLY A 181 13.14 -8.71 -4.98
N GLN A 182 12.80 -9.93 -5.41
CA GLN A 182 12.22 -10.96 -4.56
C GLN A 182 13.17 -11.39 -3.45
N GLY A 183 12.61 -11.77 -2.30
CA GLY A 183 13.36 -12.27 -1.14
C GLY A 183 13.86 -11.20 -0.18
N SER A 184 13.80 -9.91 -0.54
CA SER A 184 14.09 -8.80 0.37
C SER A 184 12.85 -8.41 1.20
N ILE A 185 13.06 -7.84 2.39
CA ILE A 185 12.00 -7.28 3.23
C ILE A 185 12.23 -5.78 3.40
N TRP A 186 11.16 -5.00 3.35
CA TRP A 186 11.20 -3.57 3.66
C TRP A 186 10.76 -3.35 5.11
N PRO A 187 11.57 -2.71 5.98
CA PRO A 187 11.19 -2.41 7.37
C PRO A 187 9.87 -1.66 7.50
N MET A 188 9.53 -0.81 6.53
CA MET A 188 8.25 -0.10 6.52
C MET A 188 7.03 -1.02 6.50
N ALA A 189 7.09 -2.18 5.84
CA ALA A 189 6.02 -3.16 5.87
C ALA A 189 5.85 -3.77 7.27
N ILE A 190 6.95 -4.00 8.00
CA ILE A 190 6.92 -4.48 9.39
C ILE A 190 6.35 -3.40 10.32
N VAL A 191 6.72 -2.13 10.11
CA VAL A 191 6.12 -0.99 10.83
C VAL A 191 4.61 -0.92 10.57
N MET A 192 4.20 -1.05 9.31
CA MET A 192 2.78 -1.02 8.95
C MET A 192 2.02 -2.21 9.52
N GLN A 193 2.64 -3.41 9.52
CA GLN A 193 2.09 -4.59 10.18
C GLN A 193 1.80 -4.30 11.66
N ALA A 194 2.74 -3.68 12.39
CA ALA A 194 2.56 -3.31 13.79
C ALA A 194 1.47 -2.25 13.98
N LEU A 195 1.46 -1.18 13.16
CA LEU A 195 0.45 -0.11 13.23
C LEU A 195 -0.98 -0.62 12.98
N THR A 196 -1.11 -1.68 12.20
CA THR A 196 -2.40 -2.29 11.83
C THR A 196 -2.72 -3.58 12.59
N ALA A 197 -1.83 -4.02 13.49
CA ALA A 197 -2.06 -5.16 14.37
C ALA A 197 -3.15 -4.88 15.40
N VAL A 198 -3.77 -5.96 15.89
CA VAL A 198 -4.77 -5.92 16.98
C VAL A 198 -4.24 -6.53 18.26
N ASP A 199 -3.38 -7.56 18.20
CA ASP A 199 -2.82 -8.22 19.38
C ASP A 199 -1.39 -7.75 19.71
N ASP A 200 -1.09 -7.79 21.01
CA ASP A 200 0.19 -7.33 21.55
C ASP A 200 1.37 -8.22 21.15
N ALA A 201 1.13 -9.52 20.95
CA ALA A 201 2.17 -10.47 20.61
C ALA A 201 2.72 -10.21 19.20
N GLU A 202 1.85 -9.93 18.23
CA GLU A 202 2.22 -9.51 16.88
C GLU A 202 3.05 -8.22 16.92
N ILE A 203 2.61 -7.20 17.65
CA ILE A 203 3.33 -5.92 17.78
C ILE A 203 4.74 -6.15 18.34
N LEU A 204 4.87 -6.92 19.43
CA LEU A 204 6.17 -7.23 20.02
C LEU A 204 7.07 -8.01 19.04
N SER A 205 6.50 -8.92 18.25
CA SER A 205 7.24 -9.62 17.20
C SER A 205 7.78 -8.65 16.14
N CYS A 206 6.97 -7.71 15.68
CA CYS A 206 7.41 -6.67 14.74
C CYS A 206 8.52 -5.78 15.33
N LEU A 207 8.39 -5.36 16.59
CA LEU A 207 9.41 -4.55 17.26
C LEU A 207 10.74 -5.29 17.41
N ARG A 208 10.71 -6.59 17.74
CA ARG A 208 11.91 -7.43 17.81
C ARG A 208 12.57 -7.57 16.43
N ALA A 209 11.78 -7.80 15.38
CA ALA A 209 12.31 -7.86 14.02
C ALA A 209 13.01 -6.55 13.63
N LEU A 210 12.35 -5.39 13.82
CA LEU A 210 12.94 -4.08 13.52
C LEU A 210 14.24 -3.82 14.31
N LYS A 211 14.28 -4.23 15.58
CA LYS A 211 15.49 -4.14 16.42
C LYS A 211 16.60 -5.09 15.96
N ALA A 212 16.27 -6.26 15.43
CA ALA A 212 17.26 -7.23 14.96
C ALA A 212 17.82 -6.91 13.56
N THR A 213 17.09 -6.12 12.75
CA THR A 213 17.38 -5.96 11.32
C THR A 213 17.92 -4.58 10.93
N HIS A 214 18.36 -3.76 11.88
CA HIS A 214 18.93 -2.43 11.61
C HIS A 214 20.45 -2.44 11.35
N ALA A 215 21.10 -3.61 11.25
CA ALA A 215 22.53 -3.75 10.93
C ALA A 215 23.49 -2.86 11.76
N GLY A 216 23.19 -2.66 13.05
CA GLY A 216 23.99 -1.80 13.94
C GLY A 216 23.87 -0.29 13.68
N THR A 217 23.09 0.17 12.70
CA THR A 217 23.03 1.60 12.30
C THR A 217 22.15 2.47 13.19
N GLY A 218 21.16 1.86 13.87
CA GLY A 218 20.14 2.58 14.63
C GLY A 218 19.06 3.25 13.77
N PHE A 219 19.03 2.99 12.46
CA PHE A 219 18.06 3.54 11.52
C PHE A 219 17.33 2.43 10.75
N LEU A 220 16.13 2.75 10.23
CA LEU A 220 15.46 1.91 9.27
C LEU A 220 16.00 2.16 7.86
N HIS A 221 16.16 1.06 7.13
CA HIS A 221 16.62 1.02 5.74
C HIS A 221 15.43 0.89 4.78
N GLU A 222 15.68 0.92 3.48
CA GLU A 222 14.64 0.65 2.48
C GLU A 222 14.29 -0.83 2.44
N ALA A 223 15.29 -1.68 2.20
CA ALA A 223 15.15 -3.13 2.21
C ALA A 223 16.35 -3.79 2.88
N PHE A 224 16.17 -5.02 3.38
CA PHE A 224 17.24 -5.88 3.87
C PHE A 224 17.00 -7.35 3.47
N ASP A 225 18.08 -8.13 3.42
CA ASP A 225 18.02 -9.58 3.27
C ASP A 225 17.62 -10.22 4.61
N PRO A 226 16.51 -10.98 4.68
CA PRO A 226 16.02 -11.58 5.92
C PRO A 226 16.92 -12.67 6.50
N MET A 227 17.88 -13.19 5.73
CA MET A 227 18.93 -14.11 6.20
C MET A 227 20.20 -13.38 6.64
N ASN A 228 20.41 -12.15 6.16
CA ASN A 228 21.59 -11.35 6.48
C ASN A 228 21.26 -9.84 6.48
N PRO A 229 20.77 -9.28 7.61
CA PRO A 229 20.35 -7.89 7.66
C PRO A 229 21.44 -6.85 7.38
N GLU A 230 22.73 -7.23 7.44
CA GLU A 230 23.85 -6.36 7.02
C GLU A 230 23.85 -6.09 5.51
N ASN A 231 23.18 -6.94 4.71
CA ASN A 231 22.91 -6.69 3.31
C ASN A 231 21.59 -5.92 3.16
N PHE A 232 21.68 -4.59 3.05
CA PHE A 232 20.53 -3.70 2.99
C PHE A 232 20.71 -2.57 1.96
N SER A 233 19.60 -1.97 1.51
CA SER A 233 19.57 -0.80 0.63
C SER A 233 19.20 0.48 1.38
N ARG A 234 19.73 1.61 0.91
CA ARG A 234 19.51 2.98 1.46
C ARG A 234 19.73 3.11 2.97
N LYS A 235 20.97 3.48 3.31
CA LYS A 235 21.39 3.85 4.68
C LYS A 235 20.61 5.02 5.29
N TRP A 236 20.09 5.93 4.46
CA TRP A 236 19.35 7.09 4.91
C TRP A 236 17.99 7.15 4.22
N PHE A 237 16.96 6.73 4.95
CA PHE A 237 15.58 6.77 4.48
C PHE A 237 14.68 7.45 5.50
N ALA A 238 14.53 8.76 5.37
CA ALA A 238 13.80 9.58 6.33
C ALA A 238 12.34 9.15 6.52
N TRP A 239 11.66 8.72 5.46
CA TRP A 239 10.28 8.25 5.54
C TRP A 239 10.13 7.02 6.43
N ALA A 240 10.97 5.98 6.24
CA ALA A 240 10.96 4.80 7.08
C ALA A 240 11.25 5.15 8.56
N ASN A 241 12.21 6.03 8.80
CA ASN A 241 12.54 6.51 10.15
C ASN A 241 11.37 7.26 10.81
N THR A 242 10.66 8.11 10.05
CA THR A 242 9.48 8.82 10.56
C THR A 242 8.36 7.86 10.91
N LEU A 243 8.06 6.86 10.06
CA LEU A 243 7.04 5.84 10.35
C LEU A 243 7.38 5.03 11.60
N PHE A 244 8.66 4.71 11.83
CA PHE A 244 9.09 4.07 13.07
C PHE A 244 8.85 4.95 14.29
N GLY A 245 9.22 6.24 14.21
CA GLY A 245 8.94 7.20 15.27
C GLY A 245 7.45 7.30 15.58
N GLU A 246 6.61 7.34 14.55
CA GLU A 246 5.15 7.32 14.68
C GLU A 246 4.65 6.06 15.37
N LEU A 247 5.16 4.87 15.01
CA LEU A 247 4.83 3.63 15.69
C LEU A 247 5.15 3.72 17.19
N ILE A 248 6.35 4.17 17.55
CA ILE A 248 6.73 4.29 18.97
C ILE A 248 5.83 5.27 19.71
N LEU A 249 5.51 6.43 19.12
CA LEU A 249 4.60 7.41 19.73
C LEU A 249 3.17 6.87 19.87
N THR A 250 2.70 6.14 18.87
CA THR A 250 1.38 5.49 18.89
C THR A 250 1.30 4.47 20.02
N LEU A 251 2.31 3.59 20.14
CA LEU A 251 2.39 2.61 21.21
C LEU A 251 2.55 3.26 22.58
N HIS A 252 3.32 4.34 22.69
CA HIS A 252 3.44 5.07 23.95
C HIS A 252 2.08 5.62 24.44
N ARG A 253 1.24 6.10 23.51
CA ARG A 253 -0.08 6.63 23.81
C ARG A 253 -1.11 5.53 24.11
N GLU A 254 -1.10 4.46 23.33
CA GLU A 254 -2.21 3.49 23.28
C GLU A 254 -1.90 2.18 24.01
N ARG A 255 -0.62 1.78 24.06
CA ARG A 255 -0.14 0.50 24.61
C ARG A 255 1.21 0.65 25.32
N PRO A 256 1.34 1.57 26.31
CA PRO A 256 2.64 1.88 26.92
C PRO A 256 3.31 0.69 27.61
N HIS A 257 2.53 -0.31 28.04
CA HIS A 257 3.05 -1.55 28.63
C HIS A 257 3.96 -2.34 27.69
N LEU A 258 3.79 -2.21 26.37
CA LEU A 258 4.65 -2.86 25.38
C LEU A 258 6.05 -2.25 25.30
N LEU A 259 6.21 -1.00 25.73
CA LEU A 259 7.50 -0.29 25.73
C LEU A 259 8.21 -0.35 27.09
N ALA A 260 7.53 -0.83 28.13
CA ALA A 260 8.04 -0.87 29.50
C ALA A 260 9.00 -2.04 29.76
N GLN A 261 9.07 -3.02 28.86
CA GLN A 261 9.92 -4.21 29.00
C GLN A 261 10.98 -4.26 27.90
N PRO A 262 12.18 -4.79 28.20
CA PRO A 262 13.20 -5.03 27.18
C PRO A 262 12.68 -5.96 26.07
N LEU A 263 12.95 -5.58 24.82
CA LEU A 263 12.69 -6.39 23.63
C LEU A 263 13.78 -7.43 23.37
#